data_AF-A0A1D3JC65-F1
#
_entry.id   AF-A0A1D3JC65-F1
#
_cell.length_a   1.000
_cell.length_b   1.000
_cell.length_c   1.000
_cell.angle_alpha   90.00
_cell.angle_beta   90.00
_cell.angle_gamma   90.00
#
_symmetry.space_group_name_H-M   'P 1'
#
loop_
_entity.id
_entity.type
_entity.pdbx_description
1 polymer ?
#
loop_
_entity_poly.entity_id
_entity_poly.type
_entity_poly.pdbx_seq_one_letter_code
_entity_poly.pdbx_strand_id
1 'polypeptide(L)'
;MSSSKSAKEQLFEKWNGKEVNLLSSSPYTNFLRGLNEKNIDIYNITCSLTEIYVDSQLAQSKNPNICVFLNEWLNNKKRIKTDNEKNIEKTKLWNNYVEELWIKLEQEKERNYWCRRNFPSSPVTTVFAACFTIFSCAVIVFFIIYNYRTIKDFFRSSIKKKIVLKQNLQKYISNGLLGTSSEYSSSLTGNNRIHISYLSEKYS
;
A
#
# COMPACT_ATOMS: atom_id res chain seq x y z
N MET A 1 -4.82 40.94 6.83
CA MET A 1 -3.99 39.77 7.20
C MET A 1 -3.84 38.88 5.98
N SER A 2 -2.66 38.85 5.36
CA SER A 2 -2.34 37.94 4.26
C SER A 2 -2.23 36.53 4.83
N SER A 3 -3.18 35.65 4.54
CA SER A 3 -3.04 34.22 4.83
C SER A 3 -1.78 33.72 4.12
N SER A 4 -0.83 33.17 4.89
CA SER A 4 0.38 32.55 4.34
C SER A 4 -0.03 31.39 3.43
N LYS A 5 0.20 31.51 2.12
CA LYS A 5 -0.06 30.44 1.15
C LYS A 5 0.67 29.16 1.55
N SER A 6 0.01 28.01 1.41
CA SER A 6 0.63 26.71 1.63
C SER A 6 1.77 26.45 0.64
N ALA A 7 2.72 25.57 1.00
CA ALA A 7 3.83 25.20 0.10
C ALA A 7 3.33 24.67 -1.26
N LYS A 8 2.20 23.94 -1.26
CA LYS A 8 1.53 23.46 -2.47
C LYS A 8 1.02 24.60 -3.35
N GLU A 9 0.34 25.58 -2.76
CA GLU A 9 -0.18 26.74 -3.50
C GLU A 9 0.96 27.54 -4.12
N GLN A 10 2.04 27.77 -3.38
CA GLN A 10 3.23 28.46 -3.89
C GLN A 10 3.86 27.71 -5.08
N LEU A 11 3.97 26.38 -5.00
CA LEU A 11 4.44 25.56 -6.13
C LEU A 11 3.52 25.68 -7.34
N PHE A 12 2.20 25.60 -7.14
CA PHE A 12 1.23 25.69 -8.23
C PHE A 12 1.27 27.05 -8.92
N GLU A 13 1.40 28.14 -8.15
CA GLU A 13 1.57 29.48 -8.70
C GLU A 13 2.87 29.61 -9.49
N LYS A 14 3.98 29.11 -8.95
CA LYS A 14 5.26 29.08 -9.64
C LYS A 14 5.17 28.32 -10.98
N TRP A 15 4.53 27.15 -10.99
CA TRP A 15 4.36 26.35 -12.20
C TRP A 15 3.41 26.99 -13.21
N ASN A 16 2.37 27.69 -12.73
CA ASN A 16 1.44 28.42 -13.60
C ASN A 16 2.07 29.65 -14.25
N GLY A 17 2.97 30.33 -13.54
CA GLY A 17 3.68 31.51 -14.04
C GLY A 17 4.95 31.19 -14.82
N LYS A 18 5.26 29.90 -15.08
CA LYS A 18 6.48 29.51 -15.75
C LYS A 18 6.41 29.84 -17.23
N GLU A 19 7.27 30.77 -17.66
CA GLU A 19 7.38 31.17 -19.07
C GLU A 19 7.77 29.98 -19.94
N VAL A 20 7.19 29.95 -21.15
CA VAL A 20 7.41 28.88 -22.12
C VAL A 20 8.68 29.18 -22.90
N ASN A 21 9.82 28.70 -22.42
CA ASN A 21 11.09 28.81 -23.12
C ASN A 21 11.52 27.43 -23.64
N LEU A 22 10.80 26.89 -24.62
CA LEU A 22 11.31 25.72 -25.33
C LEU A 22 12.56 26.15 -26.12
N LEU A 23 13.73 25.96 -25.53
CA LEU A 23 14.99 26.11 -26.25
C LEU A 23 14.89 25.23 -27.50
N SER A 24 15.24 25.80 -28.66
CA SER A 24 15.28 25.06 -29.94
C SER A 24 16.13 23.78 -29.86
N SER A 25 16.99 23.66 -28.83
CA SER A 25 17.80 22.50 -28.48
C SER A 25 17.12 21.44 -27.60
N SER A 26 15.87 21.61 -27.18
CA SER A 26 15.18 20.61 -26.36
C SER A 26 15.08 19.27 -27.11
N PRO A 27 15.36 18.12 -26.46
CA PRO A 27 15.20 16.81 -27.09
C PRO A 27 13.73 16.53 -27.49
N TYR A 28 12.79 17.31 -26.95
CA TYR A 28 11.37 17.20 -27.21
C TYR A 28 10.87 18.08 -28.36
N THR A 29 11.69 18.95 -28.94
CA THR A 29 11.28 19.86 -30.02
C THR A 29 10.61 19.14 -31.20
N ASN A 30 11.20 18.03 -31.65
CA ASN A 30 10.63 17.23 -32.74
C ASN A 30 9.31 16.55 -32.35
N PHE A 31 9.18 16.12 -31.09
CA PHE A 31 7.96 15.50 -30.57
C PHE A 31 6.81 16.52 -30.47
N LEU A 32 7.11 17.77 -30.12
CA LEU A 32 6.14 18.85 -29.96
C LEU A 32 5.79 19.56 -31.27
N ARG A 33 6.44 19.20 -32.37
CA ARG A 33 6.26 19.84 -33.68
C ARG A 33 4.80 19.78 -34.13
N GLY A 34 4.26 20.95 -34.50
CA GLY A 34 2.88 21.12 -34.98
C GLY A 34 1.81 21.06 -33.88
N LEU A 35 2.18 20.85 -32.61
CA LEU A 35 1.21 20.95 -31.50
C LEU A 35 0.80 22.41 -31.25
N ASN A 36 1.73 23.36 -31.40
CA ASN A 36 1.45 24.80 -31.29
C ASN A 36 0.33 25.26 -32.25
N GLU A 37 0.34 24.77 -33.50
CA GLU A 37 -0.67 25.06 -34.52
C GLU A 37 -2.02 24.43 -34.19
N LYS A 38 -2.02 23.20 -33.63
CA LYS A 38 -3.25 22.48 -33.27
C LYS A 38 -3.89 23.02 -31.99
N ASN A 39 -3.08 23.31 -30.98
CA ASN A 39 -3.54 23.76 -29.68
C ASN A 39 -2.41 24.42 -28.87
N ILE A 40 -2.37 25.75 -28.89
CA ILE A 40 -1.36 26.55 -28.20
C ILE A 40 -1.37 26.36 -26.67
N ASP A 41 -2.54 26.13 -26.09
CA ASP A 41 -2.68 25.92 -24.64
C ASP A 41 -2.01 24.62 -24.18
N ILE A 42 -2.29 23.52 -24.87
CA ILE A 42 -1.69 22.22 -24.59
C ILE A 42 -0.20 22.28 -24.92
N TYR A 43 0.20 22.94 -26.01
CA TYR A 43 1.60 23.18 -26.34
C TYR A 43 2.36 23.85 -25.18
N ASN A 44 1.83 24.96 -24.67
CA ASN A 44 2.44 25.71 -23.59
C ASN A 44 2.60 24.86 -22.32
N ILE A 45 1.54 24.13 -21.92
CA ILE A 45 1.60 23.23 -20.77
C ILE A 45 2.66 22.14 -20.97
N THR A 46 2.71 21.56 -22.17
CA THR A 46 3.65 20.48 -22.50
C THR A 46 5.09 20.99 -22.44
N CYS A 47 5.35 22.21 -22.94
CA CYS A 47 6.66 22.86 -22.84
C CYS A 47 7.04 23.11 -21.38
N SER A 48 6.18 23.79 -20.61
CA SER A 48 6.46 24.08 -19.19
C SER A 48 6.68 22.80 -18.39
N LEU A 49 5.97 21.71 -18.70
CA LEU A 49 6.11 20.42 -18.02
C LEU A 49 7.54 19.87 -18.11
N THR A 50 8.23 20.03 -19.25
CA THR A 50 9.61 19.53 -19.41
C THR A 50 10.53 20.09 -18.33
N GLU A 51 10.50 21.41 -18.14
CA GLU A 51 11.34 22.09 -17.17
C GLU A 51 10.80 21.94 -15.74
N ILE A 52 9.48 21.96 -15.55
CA ILE A 52 8.88 21.76 -14.22
C ILE A 52 9.29 20.40 -13.66
N TYR A 53 9.30 19.36 -14.49
CA TYR A 53 9.67 18.02 -14.06
C TYR A 53 11.13 18.00 -13.56
N VAL A 54 12.05 18.59 -14.33
CA VAL A 54 13.48 18.68 -13.97
C VAL A 54 13.67 19.47 -12.68
N ASP A 55 13.10 20.67 -12.60
CA ASP A 55 13.19 21.53 -11.42
C ASP A 55 12.62 20.84 -10.17
N SER A 56 11.52 20.11 -10.35
CA SER A 56 10.85 19.43 -9.24
C SER A 56 11.68 18.26 -8.73
N GLN A 57 12.36 17.53 -9.62
CA GLN A 57 13.29 16.48 -9.24
C GLN A 57 14.45 17.04 -8.42
N LEU A 58 15.06 18.15 -8.88
CA LEU A 58 16.14 18.82 -8.15
C LEU A 58 15.69 19.34 -6.78
N ALA A 59 14.43 19.76 -6.66
CA ALA A 59 13.84 20.26 -5.43
C ALA A 59 13.30 19.16 -4.50
N GLN A 60 13.35 17.87 -4.88
CA GLN A 60 12.77 16.77 -4.10
C GLN A 60 13.30 16.72 -2.67
N SER A 61 14.60 16.93 -2.47
CA SER A 61 15.23 16.89 -1.15
C SER A 61 14.63 17.92 -0.18
N LYS A 62 14.16 19.05 -0.69
CA LYS A 62 13.49 20.12 0.08
C LYS A 62 11.98 19.88 0.21
N ASN A 63 11.37 19.22 -0.78
CA ASN A 63 9.94 18.96 -0.84
C ASN A 63 9.68 17.49 -1.23
N PRO A 64 9.69 16.56 -0.26
CA PRO A 64 9.50 15.13 -0.54
C PRO A 64 8.20 14.81 -1.28
N ASN A 65 7.15 15.61 -1.05
CA ASN A 65 5.83 15.46 -1.66
C ASN A 65 5.69 16.11 -3.05
N ILE A 66 6.76 16.68 -3.62
CA ILE A 66 6.66 17.47 -4.86
C ILE A 66 6.16 16.66 -6.06
N CYS A 67 6.47 15.35 -6.13
CA CYS A 67 5.95 14.48 -7.17
C CYS A 67 4.41 14.31 -7.07
N VAL A 68 3.88 14.20 -5.85
CA VAL A 68 2.43 14.11 -5.61
C VAL A 68 1.76 15.41 -6.06
N PHE A 69 2.34 16.55 -5.69
CA PHE A 69 1.84 17.86 -6.09
C PHE A 69 1.91 18.07 -7.60
N LEU A 70 2.98 17.61 -8.25
CA LEU A 70 3.13 17.73 -9.70
C LEU A 70 2.06 16.91 -10.44
N ASN A 71 1.80 15.67 -9.99
CA ASN A 71 0.71 14.85 -10.52
C ASN A 71 -0.65 15.53 -10.35
N GLU A 72 -0.91 16.08 -9.16
CA GLU A 72 -2.17 16.77 -8.89
C GLU A 72 -2.33 18.03 -9.75
N TRP A 73 -1.27 18.82 -9.90
CA TRP A 73 -1.27 19.98 -10.78
C TRP A 73 -1.58 19.57 -12.23
N LEU A 74 -0.93 18.53 -12.74
CA LEU A 74 -1.14 18.08 -14.11
C LEU A 74 -2.55 17.51 -14.33
N ASN A 75 -3.10 16.79 -13.35
CA ASN A 75 -4.49 16.32 -13.35
C ASN A 75 -5.49 17.49 -13.39
N ASN A 76 -5.24 18.55 -12.62
CA ASN A 76 -6.06 19.75 -12.66
C ASN A 76 -5.98 20.46 -14.01
N LYS A 77 -4.78 20.55 -14.60
CA LYS A 77 -4.60 21.11 -15.95
C LYS A 77 -5.34 20.28 -17.00
N LYS A 78 -5.27 18.94 -16.93
CA LYS A 78 -6.02 18.04 -17.81
C LYS A 78 -7.52 18.34 -17.72
N ARG A 79 -8.07 18.33 -16.51
CA ARG A 79 -9.49 18.56 -16.26
C ARG A 79 -9.96 19.89 -16.85
N ILE A 80 -9.21 20.97 -16.62
CA ILE A 80 -9.56 22.30 -17.14
C ILE A 80 -9.47 22.34 -18.67
N LYS A 81 -8.39 21.82 -19.27
CA LYS A 81 -8.17 21.94 -20.71
C LYS A 81 -9.03 20.99 -21.55
N THR A 82 -9.46 19.87 -20.99
CA THR A 82 -10.28 18.87 -21.69
C THR A 82 -11.78 18.98 -21.39
N ASP A 83 -12.20 19.99 -20.62
CA ASP A 83 -13.56 20.10 -20.08
C ASP A 83 -13.99 18.81 -19.36
N ASN A 84 -13.17 18.39 -18.39
CA ASN A 84 -13.34 17.14 -17.66
C ASN A 84 -13.52 15.94 -18.60
N GLU A 85 -12.65 15.86 -19.61
CA GLU A 85 -12.60 14.81 -20.63
C GLU A 85 -13.81 14.77 -21.58
N LYS A 86 -14.71 15.76 -21.55
CA LYS A 86 -15.85 15.86 -22.47
C LYS A 86 -15.42 16.30 -23.87
N ASN A 87 -14.37 17.11 -23.98
CA ASN A 87 -13.83 17.52 -25.28
C ASN A 87 -12.90 16.42 -25.82
N ILE A 88 -13.42 15.61 -26.74
CA ILE A 88 -12.73 14.42 -27.28
C ILE A 88 -11.42 14.82 -27.99
N GLU A 89 -11.43 15.87 -28.81
CA GLU A 89 -10.24 16.29 -29.56
C GLU A 89 -9.13 16.80 -28.63
N LYS A 90 -9.47 17.65 -27.66
CA LYS A 90 -8.51 18.14 -26.66
C LYS A 90 -8.01 17.00 -25.77
N THR A 91 -8.86 16.04 -25.45
CA THR A 91 -8.47 14.84 -24.68
C THR A 91 -7.49 13.98 -25.47
N LYS A 92 -7.73 13.79 -26.77
CA LYS A 92 -6.81 13.08 -27.66
C LYS A 92 -5.46 13.80 -27.77
N LEU A 93 -5.46 15.11 -27.94
CA LEU A 93 -4.22 15.91 -27.95
C LEU A 93 -3.49 15.82 -26.61
N TRP A 94 -4.21 15.93 -25.49
CA TRP A 94 -3.62 15.80 -24.17
C TRP A 94 -2.91 14.45 -23.99
N ASN A 95 -3.61 13.35 -24.29
CA ASN A 95 -3.03 12.01 -24.15
C ASN A 95 -1.81 11.83 -25.07
N ASN A 96 -1.91 12.24 -26.33
CA ASN A 96 -0.84 12.04 -27.32
C ASN A 96 0.42 12.86 -27.06
N TYR A 97 0.30 13.99 -26.35
CA TYR A 97 1.42 14.92 -26.17
C TYR A 97 1.83 15.08 -24.71
N VAL A 98 0.90 15.35 -23.80
CA VAL A 98 1.21 15.63 -22.39
C VAL A 98 1.52 14.34 -21.63
N GLU A 99 0.66 13.33 -21.76
CA GLU A 99 0.84 12.05 -21.05
C GLU A 99 2.03 11.27 -21.62
N GLU A 100 2.16 11.23 -22.95
CA GLU A 100 3.33 10.65 -23.62
C GLU A 100 4.64 11.37 -23.26
N LEU A 101 4.64 12.70 -23.13
CA LEU A 101 5.82 13.42 -22.65
C LEU A 101 6.19 12.99 -21.23
N TRP A 102 5.22 12.90 -20.33
CA TRP A 102 5.48 12.46 -18.96
C TRP A 102 6.15 11.08 -18.93
N ILE A 103 5.64 10.13 -19.70
CA ILE A 103 6.20 8.78 -19.78
C ILE A 103 7.66 8.83 -20.25
N LYS A 104 7.97 9.65 -21.26
CA LYS A 104 9.34 9.83 -21.74
C LYS A 104 10.25 10.41 -20.65
N LEU A 105 9.79 11.46 -19.95
CA LEU A 105 10.53 12.07 -18.84
C LEU A 105 10.77 11.05 -17.71
N GLU A 106 9.77 10.22 -17.37
CA GLU A 106 9.90 9.18 -16.35
C GLU A 106 10.91 8.09 -16.74
N GLN A 107 10.96 7.72 -18.03
CA GLN A 107 11.85 6.68 -18.56
C GLN A 107 13.29 7.14 -18.78
N GLU A 108 13.59 8.43 -18.66
CA GLU A 108 14.97 8.92 -18.75
C GLU A 108 15.83 8.29 -17.65
N LYS A 109 16.91 7.58 -18.04
CA LYS A 109 17.78 6.83 -17.13
C LYS A 109 18.33 7.68 -15.98
N GLU A 110 18.69 8.93 -16.28
CA GLU A 110 19.21 9.90 -15.31
C GLU A 110 18.20 10.22 -14.20
N ARG A 111 16.91 9.93 -14.43
CA ARG A 111 15.82 10.27 -13.52
C ARG A 111 15.34 9.11 -12.67
N ASN A 112 15.87 7.90 -12.86
CA ASN A 112 15.57 6.72 -12.03
C ASN A 112 14.06 6.51 -11.76
N TYR A 113 13.20 6.78 -12.76
CA TYR A 113 11.73 6.65 -12.61
C TYR A 113 11.16 7.48 -11.44
N TRP A 114 11.77 8.64 -11.17
CA TRP A 114 11.55 9.44 -9.97
C TRP A 114 10.08 9.75 -9.68
N CYS A 115 9.33 10.20 -10.70
CA CYS A 115 7.95 10.59 -10.52
C CYS A 115 7.03 9.86 -11.50
N ARG A 116 6.39 8.80 -10.97
CA ARG A 116 5.42 8.01 -11.71
C ARG A 116 4.12 8.78 -11.93
N ARG A 117 3.56 8.66 -13.13
CA ARG A 117 2.25 9.25 -13.45
C ARG A 117 1.14 8.58 -12.64
N ASN A 118 0.33 9.38 -11.95
CA ASN A 118 -0.86 8.94 -11.22
C ASN A 118 -2.13 9.56 -11.82
N PHE A 119 -2.94 8.72 -12.45
CA PHE A 119 -4.22 9.12 -12.99
C PHE A 119 -5.27 9.14 -11.88
N PRO A 120 -6.13 10.18 -11.82
CA PRO A 120 -7.21 10.19 -10.85
C PRO A 120 -8.11 8.99 -11.14
N SER A 121 -8.48 8.25 -10.09
CA SER A 121 -9.39 7.11 -10.22
C SER A 121 -10.67 7.58 -10.90
N SER A 122 -10.99 7.00 -12.06
CA SER A 122 -12.25 7.27 -12.73
C SER A 122 -13.40 6.86 -11.79
N PRO A 123 -14.47 7.66 -11.68
CA PRO A 123 -15.66 7.31 -10.89
C PRO A 123 -16.18 5.91 -11.27
N VAL A 124 -16.05 5.56 -12.55
CA VAL A 124 -16.47 4.28 -13.12
C VAL A 124 -15.69 3.11 -12.51
N THR A 125 -14.38 3.25 -12.33
CA THR A 125 -13.53 2.22 -11.72
C THR A 125 -13.91 1.95 -10.27
N THR A 126 -14.27 3.01 -9.53
CA THR A 126 -14.72 2.93 -8.14
C THR A 126 -16.06 2.18 -8.01
N VAL A 127 -16.99 2.45 -8.94
CA VAL A 127 -18.28 1.75 -9.00
C VAL A 127 -18.10 0.27 -9.32
N PHE A 128 -17.28 -0.06 -10.33
CA PHE A 128 -17.00 -1.46 -10.66
C PHE A 128 -16.34 -2.20 -9.50
N ALA A 129 -15.34 -1.59 -8.84
CA ALA A 129 -14.68 -2.20 -7.70
C ALA A 129 -15.65 -2.49 -6.54
N ALA A 130 -16.58 -1.57 -6.27
CA ALA A 130 -17.63 -1.78 -5.27
C ALA A 130 -18.56 -2.93 -5.66
N CYS A 131 -19.02 -2.98 -6.92
CA CYS A 131 -19.87 -4.07 -7.42
C CYS A 131 -19.17 -5.43 -7.36
N PHE A 132 -17.90 -5.51 -7.76
CA PHE A 132 -17.10 -6.74 -7.67
C PHE A 132 -16.92 -7.19 -6.22
N THR A 133 -16.72 -6.26 -5.29
CA THR A 133 -16.59 -6.58 -3.86
C THR A 133 -17.89 -7.17 -3.32
N ILE A 134 -19.04 -6.57 -3.65
CA ILE A 134 -20.37 -7.05 -3.24
C ILE A 134 -20.64 -8.44 -3.82
N PHE A 135 -20.38 -8.65 -5.12
CA PHE A 135 -20.56 -9.94 -5.78
C PHE A 135 -19.66 -11.03 -5.16
N SER A 136 -18.39 -10.71 -4.90
CA SER A 136 -17.46 -11.63 -4.26
C SER A 136 -17.92 -12.05 -2.87
N CYS A 137 -18.41 -11.10 -2.05
CA CYS A 137 -19.00 -11.39 -0.75
C CYS A 137 -20.22 -12.31 -0.85
N ALA A 138 -21.11 -12.06 -1.82
CA ALA A 138 -22.30 -12.90 -2.03
C ALA A 138 -21.92 -14.34 -2.41
N VAL A 139 -20.93 -14.52 -3.30
CA VAL A 139 -20.42 -15.85 -3.69
C VAL A 139 -19.80 -16.59 -2.50
N ILE A 140 -19.00 -15.89 -1.68
CA ILE A 140 -18.40 -16.49 -0.47
C ILE A 140 -19.49 -16.95 0.50
N VAL A 141 -20.50 -16.11 0.77
CA VAL A 141 -21.61 -16.44 1.65
C VAL A 141 -22.40 -17.64 1.11
N PHE A 142 -22.71 -17.64 -0.20
CA PHE A 142 -23.40 -18.76 -0.83
C PHE A 142 -22.60 -20.06 -0.72
N PHE A 143 -21.28 -20.01 -0.92
CA PHE A 143 -20.39 -21.16 -0.78
C PHE A 143 -20.37 -21.70 0.66
N ILE A 144 -20.33 -20.81 1.65
CA ILE A 144 -20.39 -21.18 3.07
C ILE A 144 -21.75 -21.83 3.41
N ILE A 145 -22.85 -21.29 2.90
CA ILE A 145 -24.20 -21.85 3.11
C ILE A 145 -24.34 -23.22 2.43
N TYR A 146 -23.96 -23.32 1.15
CA TYR A 146 -24.06 -24.56 0.37
C TYR A 146 -23.23 -25.68 1.00
N ASN A 147 -21.99 -25.38 1.39
CA ASN A 147 -21.11 -26.33 2.03
C ASN A 147 -21.21 -26.32 3.57
N TYR A 148 -22.28 -25.75 4.14
CA TYR A 148 -22.40 -25.54 5.58
C TYR A 148 -22.24 -26.85 6.37
N ARG A 149 -22.84 -27.94 5.88
CA ARG A 149 -22.72 -29.27 6.51
C ARG A 149 -21.26 -29.74 6.54
N THR A 150 -20.59 -29.68 5.40
CA THR A 150 -19.17 -30.05 5.25
C THR A 150 -18.26 -29.20 6.14
N ILE A 151 -18.49 -27.88 6.17
CA ILE A 151 -17.74 -26.94 7.00
C ILE A 151 -17.97 -27.24 8.49
N LYS A 152 -19.22 -27.44 8.90
CA LYS A 152 -19.60 -27.79 10.28
C LYS A 152 -18.94 -29.09 10.74
N ASP A 153 -18.93 -30.11 9.89
CA ASP A 153 -18.32 -31.41 10.19
C ASP A 153 -16.79 -31.30 10.28
N PHE A 154 -16.17 -30.50 9.40
CA PHE A 154 -14.74 -30.19 9.46
C PHE A 154 -14.36 -29.47 10.76
N PHE A 155 -15.14 -28.46 11.19
CA PHE A 155 -14.91 -27.76 12.45
C PHE A 155 -15.07 -28.69 13.67
N ARG A 156 -16.14 -29.50 13.70
CA ARG A 156 -16.36 -30.49 14.77
C ARG A 156 -15.21 -31.49 14.86
N SER A 157 -14.78 -32.03 13.73
CA SER A 157 -13.65 -32.96 13.65
C SER A 157 -12.36 -32.31 14.15
N SER A 158 -12.09 -31.07 13.75
CA SER A 158 -10.90 -30.32 14.19
C SER A 158 -10.90 -30.04 15.69
N ILE A 159 -12.04 -29.66 16.26
CA ILE A 159 -12.20 -29.48 17.72
C ILE A 159 -12.00 -30.81 18.44
N LYS A 160 -12.63 -31.90 17.96
CA LYS A 160 -12.49 -33.23 18.56
C LYS A 160 -11.02 -33.69 18.55
N LYS A 161 -10.29 -33.50 17.44
CA LYS A 161 -8.87 -33.82 17.34
C LYS A 161 -8.02 -33.04 18.35
N LYS A 162 -8.29 -31.74 18.54
CA LYS A 162 -7.60 -30.92 19.55
C LYS A 162 -7.89 -31.38 20.98
N ILE A 163 -9.15 -31.73 21.29
CA ILE A 163 -9.53 -32.26 22.61
C ILE A 163 -8.82 -33.58 22.89
N VAL A 164 -8.84 -34.52 21.94
CA VAL A 164 -8.16 -35.82 22.06
C VAL A 164 -6.65 -35.64 22.22
N LEU A 165 -6.03 -34.73 21.47
CA LEU A 165 -4.60 -34.42 21.60
C LEU A 165 -4.28 -33.89 23.00
N LYS A 166 -5.08 -32.95 23.53
CA LYS A 166 -4.90 -32.41 24.88
C LYS A 166 -5.05 -33.50 25.95
N GLN A 167 -6.03 -34.39 25.81
CA GLN A 167 -6.23 -35.52 26.72
C GLN A 167 -5.06 -36.51 26.68
N ASN A 168 -4.57 -36.84 25.48
CA ASN A 168 -3.42 -37.73 25.32
C ASN A 168 -2.13 -37.13 25.88
N LEU A 169 -1.91 -35.83 25.67
CA LEU A 169 -0.76 -35.11 26.22
C LEU A 169 -0.83 -35.08 27.75
N GLN A 170 -2.01 -34.83 28.32
CA GLN A 170 -2.21 -34.84 29.76
C GLN A 170 -2.05 -36.25 30.36
N LYS A 171 -2.54 -37.29 29.67
CA LYS A 171 -2.31 -38.70 30.05
C LYS A 171 -0.83 -39.08 29.96
N TYR A 172 -0.11 -38.63 28.95
CA TYR A 172 1.34 -38.85 28.82
C TYR A 172 2.11 -38.15 29.95
N ILE A 173 1.74 -36.91 30.30
CA ILE A 173 2.33 -36.19 31.43
C ILE A 173 2.03 -36.90 32.75
N SER A 174 0.78 -37.34 32.98
CA SER A 174 0.41 -38.10 34.18
C SER A 174 1.09 -39.46 34.27
N ASN A 175 1.17 -40.21 33.17
CA ASN A 175 1.85 -41.50 33.11
C ASN A 175 3.38 -41.37 33.18
N GLY A 176 3.95 -40.27 32.67
CA GLY A 176 5.35 -39.92 32.84
C GLY A 176 5.66 -39.55 34.29
N LEU A 177 4.79 -38.79 34.95
CA LEU A 177 4.91 -38.49 36.39
C LEU A 177 4.75 -39.75 37.27
N LEU A 178 3.81 -40.64 36.94
CA LEU A 178 3.62 -41.92 37.62
C LEU A 178 4.74 -42.93 37.33
N GLY A 179 5.24 -42.99 36.10
CA GLY A 179 6.35 -43.86 35.69
C GLY A 179 7.72 -43.40 36.20
N THR A 180 7.89 -42.10 36.49
CA THR A 180 9.11 -41.58 37.13
C THR A 180 9.04 -41.67 38.67
N SER A 181 7.84 -41.84 39.25
CA SER A 181 7.65 -41.98 40.71
C SER A 181 7.85 -43.43 41.22
N SER A 182 7.98 -44.42 40.35
CA SER A 182 8.08 -45.82 40.77
C SER A 182 9.50 -46.40 40.83
N GLU A 183 10.54 -45.64 40.49
CA GLU A 183 11.94 -46.16 40.51
C GLU A 183 12.75 -45.75 41.74
N TYR A 184 12.12 -45.13 42.75
CA TYR A 184 12.69 -44.90 44.08
C TYR A 184 11.61 -44.98 45.17
N SER A 185 10.83 -46.06 45.24
CA SER A 185 9.94 -46.29 46.38
C SER A 185 9.64 -47.77 46.63
N SER A 186 10.69 -48.59 46.83
CA SER A 186 10.49 -49.90 47.47
C SER A 186 11.72 -50.39 48.25
N SER A 187 11.98 -49.75 49.37
CA SER A 187 12.52 -50.47 50.53
C SER A 187 12.18 -49.73 51.80
N LEU A 188 11.05 -50.09 52.42
CA LEU A 188 10.87 -50.20 53.87
C LEU A 188 9.38 -50.41 54.17
N THR A 189 8.95 -51.65 54.00
CA THR A 189 7.74 -52.16 54.65
C THR A 189 8.10 -52.45 56.10
N GLY A 190 7.34 -51.88 57.05
CA GLY A 190 7.18 -52.46 58.37
C GLY A 190 7.87 -51.76 59.53
N ASN A 191 7.04 -51.13 60.38
CA ASN A 191 7.23 -50.93 61.82
C ASN A 191 8.50 -50.20 62.30
N ASN A 192 8.34 -48.93 62.68
CA ASN A 192 8.43 -48.45 64.07
C ASN A 192 8.88 -46.99 64.14
N ARG A 193 8.11 -46.19 64.89
CA ARG A 193 8.49 -44.97 65.61
C ARG A 193 9.16 -43.85 64.78
N ILE A 194 8.38 -42.81 64.51
CA ILE A 194 8.92 -41.49 64.16
C ILE A 194 9.52 -40.90 65.44
N HIS A 195 10.85 -40.91 65.54
CA HIS A 195 11.59 -40.20 66.56
C HIS A 195 11.82 -38.76 66.07
N ILE A 196 11.14 -37.80 66.69
CA ILE A 196 11.39 -36.37 66.44
C ILE A 196 12.42 -35.92 67.48
N SER A 197 13.67 -35.82 67.07
CA SER A 197 14.73 -35.22 67.88
C SER A 197 14.91 -33.76 67.44
N TYR A 198 14.55 -32.82 68.31
CA TYR A 198 14.93 -31.41 68.16
C TYR A 198 16.41 -31.25 68.52
N LEU A 199 17.18 -30.62 67.64
CA LEU A 199 18.49 -30.05 67.98
C LEU A 199 18.55 -28.62 67.47
N SER A 200 18.41 -27.71 68.44
CA SER A 200 18.76 -26.29 68.35
C SER A 200 20.18 -26.15 68.90
N GLU A 201 21.09 -25.56 68.12
CA GLU A 201 22.37 -24.96 68.56
C GLU A 201 22.80 -24.07 67.38
N LYS A 202 22.99 -22.75 67.46
CA LYS A 202 23.62 -21.85 68.43
C LYS A 202 25.12 -22.12 68.65
N TYR A 203 25.94 -21.43 67.88
CA TYR A 203 27.30 -21.01 68.21
C TYR A 203 27.40 -19.54 67.79
N SER A 204 27.50 -18.60 68.74
CA SER A 204 28.66 -18.14 69.51
C SER A 204 29.43 -17.05 68.79
#